data_AF-A0A2A3J4R9-F1
#
_entry.id   AF-A0A2A3J4R9-F1
#
_cell.length_a   1.000
_cell.length_b   1.000
_cell.length_c   1.000
_cell.angle_alpha   90.00
_cell.angle_beta   90.00
_cell.angle_gamma   90.00
#
_symmetry.space_group_name_H-M   'P 1'
#
loop_
_entity.id
_entity.type
_entity.pdbx_description
1 polymer ?
#
loop_
_entity_poly.entity_id
_entity_poly.type
_entity_poly.pdbx_seq_one_letter_code
_entity_poly.pdbx_strand_id
1 'polypeptide(L)'
;MAIDPKINPVVAALPGGGWRVAYEQEDGTVEISPLLAWLVLADGQMIPMDAGHDGSVNDPRTTGNFAGMSHPDEVISSSED
;
A
#
# COMPACT_ATOMS: atom_id res chain seq x y z
N MET A 1 21.32 2.91 24.13
CA MET A 1 19.97 2.35 23.93
C MET A 1 20.13 1.22 22.92
N ALA A 2 19.99 -0.03 23.34
CA ALA A 2 20.04 -1.15 22.41
C ALA A 2 18.62 -1.36 21.86
N ILE A 3 18.45 -1.27 20.55
CA ILE A 3 17.22 -1.71 19.88
C ILE A 3 17.20 -3.23 20.03
N ASP A 4 16.11 -3.79 20.55
CA ASP A 4 15.91 -5.24 20.57
C ASP A 4 15.97 -5.75 19.12
N PRO A 5 16.85 -6.71 18.77
CA PRO A 5 16.93 -7.25 17.41
C PRO A 5 15.65 -7.95 16.95
N LYS A 6 14.70 -8.25 17.85
CA LYS A 6 13.35 -8.72 17.49
C LYS A 6 12.40 -7.59 17.10
N ILE A 7 12.71 -6.35 17.47
CA ILE A 7 11.97 -5.18 17.01
C ILE A 7 12.59 -4.77 15.69
N ASN A 8 11.79 -4.73 14.64
CA ASN A 8 12.18 -4.15 13.37
C ASN A 8 11.59 -2.74 13.28
N PRO A 9 12.25 -1.71 13.87
CA PRO A 9 11.67 -0.39 13.97
C PRO A 9 11.58 0.26 12.59
N VAL A 10 10.60 1.16 12.44
CA VAL A 10 10.56 2.08 11.30
C VAL A 10 11.71 3.07 11.44
N VAL A 11 12.55 3.16 10.40
CA VAL A 11 13.70 4.08 10.36
C VAL A 11 13.49 5.26 9.41
N ALA A 12 12.54 5.13 8.45
CA ALA A 12 12.13 6.21 7.57
C ALA A 12 10.71 5.99 7.02
N ALA A 13 10.12 7.04 6.46
CA ALA A 13 8.92 6.95 5.63
C ALA A 13 9.18 7.66 4.29
N LEU A 14 9.01 6.93 3.19
CA LEU A 14 9.05 7.51 1.84
C LEU A 14 7.63 7.89 1.42
N PRO A 15 7.42 9.01 0.72
CA PRO A 15 6.10 9.32 0.17
C PRO A 15 5.61 8.21 -0.77
N GLY A 16 4.30 7.96 -0.78
CA GLY A 16 3.69 6.95 -1.65
C GLY A 16 3.87 7.24 -3.14
N GLY A 17 4.25 8.47 -3.51
CA GLY A 17 4.79 8.78 -4.83
C GLY A 17 3.78 8.67 -5.98
N GLY A 18 2.49 8.66 -5.67
CA GLY A 18 1.41 8.51 -6.66
C GLY A 18 1.03 7.06 -6.95
N TRP A 19 1.63 6.08 -6.27
CA TRP A 19 1.19 4.69 -6.33
C TRP A 19 -0.27 4.57 -5.91
N ARG A 20 -0.94 3.60 -6.50
CA ARG A 20 -2.36 3.32 -6.25
C ARG A 20 -2.53 1.89 -5.79
N VAL A 21 -3.49 1.69 -4.91
CA VAL A 21 -3.90 0.39 -4.37
C VAL A 21 -5.28 0.07 -4.92
N ALA A 22 -5.49 -1.16 -5.37
CA ALA A 22 -6.76 -1.64 -5.86
C ALA A 22 -7.37 -2.65 -4.88
N TYR A 23 -8.67 -2.52 -4.65
CA TYR A 23 -9.47 -3.42 -3.82
C TYR A 23 -10.67 -3.94 -4.61
N GLU A 24 -10.84 -5.26 -4.71
CA GLU A 24 -11.96 -5.90 -5.41
C GLU A 24 -13.14 -6.08 -4.46
N GLN A 25 -14.27 -5.44 -4.75
CA GLN A 25 -15.47 -5.53 -3.94
C GLN A 25 -16.32 -6.75 -4.30
N GLU A 26 -17.23 -7.14 -3.41
CA GLU A 26 -18.09 -8.32 -3.62
C GLU A 26 -18.99 -8.22 -4.87
N ASP A 27 -19.31 -6.99 -5.31
CA ASP A 27 -20.09 -6.72 -6.52
C ASP A 27 -19.24 -6.72 -7.81
N GLY A 28 -17.94 -7.04 -7.71
CA GLY A 28 -16.99 -7.05 -8.81
C GLY A 28 -16.45 -5.67 -9.19
N THR A 29 -16.84 -4.61 -8.47
CA THR A 29 -16.24 -3.29 -8.67
C THR A 29 -14.85 -3.22 -8.06
N VAL A 30 -14.01 -2.32 -8.58
CA VAL A 30 -12.67 -2.08 -8.05
C VAL A 30 -12.61 -0.68 -7.46
N GLU A 31 -12.28 -0.61 -6.18
CA GLU A 31 -12.00 0.64 -5.48
C GLU A 31 -10.50 0.93 -5.55
N ILE A 32 -10.16 2.20 -5.84
CA ILE A 32 -8.77 2.65 -5.94
C ILE A 32 -8.47 3.66 -4.84
N SER A 33 -7.48 3.33 -4.01
CA SER A 33 -7.00 4.20 -2.93
C SER A 33 -5.58 4.69 -3.21
N PRO A 34 -5.23 5.93 -2.85
CA PRO A 34 -3.87 6.43 -2.97
C PRO A 34 -2.98 5.75 -1.92
N LEU A 35 -1.79 5.33 -2.33
CA LEU A 35 -0.75 4.98 -1.36
C LEU A 35 -0.20 6.26 -0.73
N LEU A 36 -0.15 6.31 0.60
CA LEU A 36 0.33 7.48 1.34
C LEU A 36 1.84 7.44 1.54
N ALA A 37 2.36 6.29 1.96
CA ALA A 37 3.77 6.15 2.32
C ALA A 37 4.29 4.71 2.18
N TRP A 38 5.61 4.59 2.13
CA TRP A 38 6.33 3.35 2.36
C TRP A 38 7.12 3.48 3.67
N LEU A 39 6.78 2.68 4.68
CA LEU A 39 7.58 2.59 5.89
C LEU A 39 8.82 1.74 5.60
N VAL A 40 10.00 2.30 5.81
CA VAL A 40 11.26 1.59 5.71
C VAL A 40 11.62 1.07 7.09
N LEU A 41 11.75 -0.25 7.20
CA LEU A 41 12.15 -0.91 8.44
C LEU A 41 13.67 -1.03 8.54
N ALA A 42 14.20 -1.21 9.73
CA ALA A 42 15.64 -1.27 9.99
C ALA A 42 16.36 -2.42 9.26
N ASP A 43 15.65 -3.50 8.91
CA ASP A 43 16.18 -4.61 8.11
C ASP A 43 16.12 -4.36 6.59
N GLY A 44 15.63 -3.20 6.15
CA GLY A 44 15.48 -2.83 4.75
C GLY A 44 14.16 -3.25 4.11
N GLN A 45 13.26 -3.92 4.83
CA GLN A 45 11.91 -4.18 4.34
C GLN A 45 11.11 -2.88 4.19
N MET A 46 10.18 -2.88 3.24
CA MET A 46 9.26 -1.77 3.00
C MET A 46 7.81 -2.22 3.16
N ILE A 47 7.05 -1.45 3.94
CA ILE A 47 5.62 -1.66 4.16
C ILE A 47 4.85 -0.51 3.48
N PRO A 48 4.01 -0.79 2.47
CA PRO A 48 3.10 0.20 1.91
C PRO A 48 2.04 0.56 2.95
N MET A 49 1.69 1.83 3.03
CA MET A 49 0.59 2.33 3.85
C MET A 49 -0.37 3.13 2.97
N ASP A 50 -1.61 2.70 2.89
CA ASP A 50 -2.70 3.46 2.27
C ASP A 50 -3.65 4.01 3.35
N ALA A 51 -4.65 4.79 2.91
CA ALA A 51 -5.73 5.20 3.77
C ALA A 51 -7.07 4.75 3.18
N GLY A 52 -7.87 4.10 4.02
CA GLY A 52 -9.26 3.81 3.73
C GLY A 52 -10.13 5.07 3.82
N HIS A 53 -11.33 4.99 3.25
CA HIS A 53 -12.32 6.08 3.29
C HIS A 53 -12.79 6.45 4.72
N ASP A 54 -12.61 5.54 5.68
CA ASP A 54 -12.92 5.75 7.10
C ASP A 54 -11.77 6.42 7.88
N GLY A 55 -10.66 6.76 7.19
CA GLY A 55 -9.47 7.33 7.80
C GLY A 55 -8.56 6.31 8.49
N SER A 56 -8.85 5.01 8.36
CA SER A 56 -7.92 3.96 8.79
C SER A 56 -6.68 3.94 7.89
N VAL A 57 -5.52 3.61 8.47
CA VAL A 57 -4.24 3.54 7.76
C VAL A 57 -3.67 2.15 7.96
N ASN A 58 -3.53 1.38 6.88
CA ASN A 58 -3.22 -0.05 6.96
C ASN A 58 -2.15 -0.44 5.94
N ASP A 59 -1.57 -1.62 6.14
CA ASP A 59 -0.83 -2.30 5.05
C ASP A 59 -1.87 -2.94 4.11
N PRO A 60 -2.03 -2.44 2.88
CA PRO A 60 -3.05 -2.92 1.97
C PRO A 60 -2.92 -4.42 1.68
N ARG A 61 -1.70 -4.96 1.75
CA ARG A 61 -1.41 -6.39 1.49
C ARG A 61 -1.98 -7.33 2.56
N THR A 62 -2.46 -6.78 3.68
CA THR A 62 -3.07 -7.53 4.78
C THR A 62 -4.59 -7.51 4.74
N THR A 63 -5.18 -6.71 3.84
CA THR A 63 -6.63 -6.61 3.65
C THR A 63 -7.11 -7.72 2.71
N GLY A 64 -8.21 -8.40 3.07
CA GLY A 64 -8.66 -9.61 2.38
C GLY A 64 -9.09 -9.41 0.92
N ASN A 65 -9.46 -8.20 0.53
CA ASN A 65 -9.89 -7.85 -0.82
C ASN A 65 -8.84 -7.07 -1.63
N PHE A 66 -7.58 -7.08 -1.19
CA PHE A 66 -6.47 -6.47 -1.92
C PHE A 66 -6.26 -7.14 -3.27
N ALA A 67 -6.43 -6.37 -4.35
CA ALA A 67 -6.31 -6.84 -5.73
C ALA A 67 -4.95 -6.50 -6.36
N GLY A 68 -4.25 -5.48 -5.86
CA GLY A 68 -2.91 -5.15 -6.34
C GLY A 68 -2.50 -3.70 -6.10
N MET A 69 -1.31 -3.37 -6.60
CA MET A 69 -0.80 -1.99 -6.62
C MET A 69 -0.24 -1.68 -8.00
N SER A 70 -0.45 -0.46 -8.46
CA SER A 70 0.05 0.01 -9.76
C SER A 70 0.98 1.21 -9.61
N HIS A 71 2.00 1.24 -10.47
CA HIS A 71 2.93 2.35 -10.56
C HIS A 71 2.21 3.58 -11.14
N PRO A 72 2.54 4.82 -10.73
CA PRO A 72 1.91 6.03 -11.26
C PRO A 72 1.90 6.13 -12.79
N ASP A 73 2.92 5.57 -13.44
CA ASP A 73 3.11 5.61 -14.90
C ASP A 73 2.49 4.41 -15.63
N GLU A 74 1.87 3.48 -14.90
CA GLU A 74 1.24 2.31 -15.50
C GLU A 74 -0.07 2.73 -16.19
N VAL A 75 -0.11 2.61 -17.51
CA VAL A 75 -1.33 2.81 -18.29
C VAL A 75 -2.15 1.53 -18.16
N ILE A 76 -3.25 1.61 -17.39
CA ILE A 76 -4.27 0.56 -17.38
C ILE A 76 -4.94 0.59 -18.76
N SER A 77 -4.49 -0.27 -19.68
CA SER A 77 -5.16 -0.48 -20.94
C SER A 77 -6.53 -1.10 -20.64
N SER A 78 -7.60 -0.33 -20.75
CA SER A 78 -8.95 -0.88 -20.81
C SER A 78 -9.04 -1.75 -22.07
N SER A 79 -9.11 -3.06 -21.90
CA SER A 79 -9.45 -3.96 -23.01
C SER A 79 -10.94 -3.77 -23.33
N GLU A 80 -11.24 -2.89 -24.28
CA GLU A 80 -12.50 -2.91 -25.02
C GLU A 80 -12.30 -3.78 -26.27
N ASP A 81 -12.98 -4.93 -26.31
CA ASP A 81 -13.36 -5.65 -27.53
C ASP A 81 -14.76 -6.25 -27.32
#